data_AF-A0A0K8RR20-F1
#
_entry.id   AF-A0A0K8RR20-F1
#
_cell.length_a   1.000
_cell.length_b   1.000
_cell.length_c   1.000
_cell.angle_alpha   90.00
_cell.angle_beta   90.00
_cell.angle_gamma   90.00
#
_symmetry.space_group_name_H-M   'P 1'
#
loop_
_entity.id
_entity.type
_entity.pdbx_description
1 polymer ?
#
loop_
_entity_poly.entity_id
_entity_poly.type
_entity_poly.pdbx_seq_one_letter_code
_entity_poly.pdbx_strand_id
1 'polypeptide(L)' 'MASVQLADMRQPYVSGTLLEKDLPTLNPIELFEKWFLEVKEGGLMYESNAVALSTTTKTGFPSSRMVLLKGYGPDGFVFF' A
#
# COMPACT_ATOMS: atom_id res chain seq x y z
N MET A 1 -1.87 6.13 -36.63
CA MET A 1 -2.32 6.26 -35.23
C MET A 1 -1.38 7.23 -34.55
N ALA A 2 -1.90 8.28 -33.89
CA ALA A 2 -1.03 9.16 -33.12
C ALA A 2 -0.37 8.34 -32.01
N SER A 3 0.97 8.30 -32.00
CA SER A 3 1.73 7.62 -30.95
C SER A 3 1.62 8.46 -29.68
N VAL A 4 0.91 7.96 -28.67
CA VAL A 4 0.96 8.56 -27.33
C VAL A 4 2.40 8.46 -26.83
N GLN A 5 3.03 9.60 -26.54
CA GLN A 5 4.35 9.65 -25.93
C GLN A 5 4.22 9.32 -24.45
N LEU A 6 4.34 8.04 -24.09
CA LEU A 6 4.15 7.54 -22.72
C LEU A 6 5.10 8.21 -21.71
N ALA A 7 6.25 8.71 -22.16
CA ALA A 7 7.20 9.44 -21.32
C ALA A 7 6.57 10.69 -20.67
N ASP A 8 5.66 11.36 -21.37
CA ASP A 8 5.01 12.59 -20.90
C ASP A 8 3.93 12.32 -19.83
N MET A 9 3.53 11.06 -19.64
CA MET A 9 2.57 10.65 -18.60
C MET A 9 3.22 10.52 -17.21
N ARG A 10 4.56 10.55 -17.13
CA ARG A 10 5.28 10.40 -15.85
C ARG A 10 4.95 11.56 -14.93
N GLN A 11 4.22 11.26 -13.86
CA GLN A 11 4.04 12.21 -12.78
C GLN A 11 5.34 12.34 -11.98
N PRO A 12 5.75 13.56 -11.60
CA PRO A 12 6.89 13.75 -10.71
C PRO A 12 6.50 13.21 -9.32
N TYR A 13 7.33 12.32 -8.76
CA TYR A 13 7.11 11.71 -7.44
C TYR A 13 7.50 12.68 -6.31
N VAL A 14 6.86 13.85 -6.29
CA VAL A 14 7.08 14.89 -5.27
C VAL A 14 6.04 14.69 -4.17
N SER A 15 6.26 13.68 -3.33
CA SER A 15 5.48 13.50 -2.10
C SER A 15 6.26 14.06 -0.91
N GLY A 16 5.57 14.33 0.20
CA GLY A 16 6.21 14.72 1.45
C GLY A 16 7.26 13.71 1.93
N THR A 17 8.12 14.14 2.85
CA THR A 17 9.13 13.27 3.47
C THR A 17 8.61 12.73 4.79
N LEU A 18 8.88 11.46 5.08
CA LEU A 18 8.70 10.85 6.39
C LEU A 18 10.08 10.59 6.99
N LEU A 19 10.41 11.24 8.10
CA LEU A 19 11.64 10.99 8.86
C LEU A 19 11.30 10.26 10.16
N GLU A 20 12.24 9.50 10.70
CA GLU A 20 12.06 8.70 11.91
C GLU A 20 11.66 9.56 13.12
N LYS A 21 12.20 10.78 13.20
CA LYS A 21 11.86 11.77 14.24
C LYS A 21 10.40 12.27 14.17
N ASP A 22 9.78 12.13 13.01
CA ASP A 22 8.42 12.61 12.73
C ASP A 22 7.40 11.46 12.85
N LEU A 23 7.85 10.25 13.21
CA LEU A 23 6.96 9.11 13.42
C LEU A 23 6.08 9.33 14.64
N PRO A 24 4.75 9.22 14.50
CA PRO A 24 3.84 9.44 15.62
C PRO A 24 3.74 8.22 16.56
N THR A 25 4.45 7.13 16.24
CA THR A 25 4.57 5.89 17.03
C THR A 25 5.70 5.05 16.44
N LEU A 26 6.36 4.24 17.28
CA LEU A 26 7.33 3.22 16.85
C LEU A 26 6.67 1.86 16.59
N ASN A 27 5.38 1.71 16.90
CA ASN A 27 4.62 0.51 16.62
C ASN A 27 4.17 0.51 15.15
N PRO A 28 4.64 -0.44 14.32
CA PRO A 28 4.32 -0.46 12.89
C PRO A 28 2.83 -0.70 12.60
N ILE A 29 2.11 -1.42 13.47
CA ILE A 29 0.67 -1.68 13.29
C ILE A 29 -0.14 -0.41 13.57
N GLU A 30 0.22 0.35 14.60
CA GLU A 30 -0.41 1.66 14.87
C GLU A 30 -0.09 2.68 13.78
N LEU A 31 1.13 2.65 13.22
CA LEU A 31 1.49 3.51 12.10
C LEU A 31 0.66 3.18 10.85
N PHE A 32 0.51 1.89 10.55
CA PHE A 32 -0.38 1.42 9.49
C PHE A 32 -1.82 1.87 9.71
N GLU A 33 -2.36 1.72 10.94
CA GLU A 33 -3.73 2.13 11.27
C GLU A 33 -3.97 3.61 10.96
N LYS A 34 -3.04 4.48 11.38
CA LYS A 34 -3.10 5.92 11.09
C LYS A 34 -3.19 6.20 9.59
N TRP A 35 -2.28 5.64 8.80
CA TRP A 35 -2.28 5.84 7.34
C TRP A 35 -3.50 5.25 6.65
N PHE A 36 -3.95 4.07 7.10
CA PHE A 36 -5.13 3.41 6.54
C PHE A 36 -6.40 4.24 6.79
N LEU A 37 -6.56 4.76 8.00
CA LEU A 37 -7.68 5.64 8.34
C LEU A 37 -7.64 6.96 7.56
N GLU A 38 -6.47 7.58 7.41
CA GLU A 38 -6.31 8.79 6.58
C GLU A 38 -6.79 8.57 5.14
N VAL A 39 -6.39 7.47 4.50
CA VAL A 39 -6.81 7.15 3.13
C VAL A 39 -8.30 6.81 3.05
N LYS A 40 -8.80 6.02 4.00
CA LYS A 40 -10.20 5.59 4.05
C LYS A 40 -11.15 6.76 4.28
N GLU A 41 -10.84 7.64 5.24
CA GLU A 41 -11.67 8.79 5.61
C GLU A 41 -11.51 9.94 4.61
N GLY A 42 -10.31 10.10 4.04
CA GLY A 42 -10.04 11.10 3.01
C GLY A 42 -10.69 10.81 1.66
N GLY A 43 -11.27 9.61 1.47
CA GLY A 43 -11.92 9.22 0.21
C GLY A 43 -10.97 9.20 -0.99
N LEU A 44 -9.66 9.09 -0.73
CA LEU A 44 -8.60 9.21 -1.74
C LEU A 44 -8.54 8.00 -2.68
N MET A 45 -9.06 6.85 -2.24
CA MET A 45 -9.09 5.61 -3.02
C MET A 45 -10.44 4.92 -2.91
N TYR A 46 -10.86 4.31 -4.02
CA TYR A 46 -12.12 3.57 -4.10
C TYR A 46 -12.12 2.28 -3.24
N GLU A 47 -10.99 1.57 -3.19
CA GLU A 47 -10.84 0.32 -2.44
C GLU A 47 -9.55 0.33 -1.61
N SER A 48 -9.56 1.09 -0.50
CA SER A 48 -8.39 1.31 0.35
C SER A 48 -7.83 0.03 0.99
N ASN A 49 -8.62 -1.04 1.06
CA ASN A 49 -8.22 -2.33 1.62
C ASN A 49 -7.77 -3.34 0.55
N ALA A 50 -7.63 -2.94 -0.72
CA ALA A 50 -7.04 -3.78 -1.76
C ALA A 50 -5.52 -3.91 -1.56
N VAL A 51 -5.00 -5.13 -1.57
CA VAL A 51 -3.57 -5.42 -1.36
C VAL A 51 -3.07 -6.37 -2.43
N ALA A 52 -1.89 -6.10 -2.98
CA ALA A 52 -1.17 -7.03 -3.85
C ALA A 52 -0.37 -8.03 -3.01
N LEU A 53 -0.87 -9.27 -2.90
CA LEU A 53 -0.21 -10.33 -2.13
C LEU A 53 0.70 -11.16 -3.02
N SER A 54 2.00 -11.10 -2.73
CA SER A 54 3.03 -11.91 -3.37
C SER A 54 3.38 -13.13 -2.52
N THR A 55 3.35 -14.32 -3.13
CA THR A 55 3.77 -15.57 -2.50
C THR A 55 4.77 -16.28 -3.38
N THR A 56 5.53 -17.20 -2.81
CA THR A 56 6.49 -18.04 -3.54
C THR A 56 6.34 -19.48 -3.12
N THR A 57 6.57 -20.40 -4.04
CA THR A 57 6.68 -21.83 -3.72
C THR A 57 8.12 -22.14 -3.30
N LYS A 58 8.44 -23.40 -3.01
CA LYS A 58 9.80 -23.82 -2.65
C LYS A 58 10.84 -23.52 -3.74
N THR A 59 10.41 -23.30 -4.99
CA THR A 59 11.30 -22.98 -6.12
C THR A 59 11.70 -21.50 -6.21
N GLY A 60 11.13 -20.63 -5.37
CA GLY A 60 11.54 -19.22 -5.30
C GLY A 60 10.90 -18.31 -6.35
N PHE A 61 10.10 -18.83 -7.28
CA PHE A 61 9.41 -18.01 -8.28
C PHE A 61 8.17 -17.33 -7.68
N PRO A 62 8.14 -15.98 -7.58
CA PRO A 62 7.02 -15.27 -6.98
C PRO A 62 5.81 -15.20 -7.92
N SER A 63 4.61 -15.24 -7.34
CA SER A 63 3.36 -14.90 -8.00
C SER A 63 2.58 -13.90 -7.14
N SER A 64 1.89 -12.96 -7.80
CA SER A 64 1.15 -11.88 -7.15
C SER A 64 -0.31 -11.88 -7.58
N ARG A 65 -1.21 -11.57 -6.65
CA ARG A 65 -2.64 -11.37 -6.93
C ARG A 65 -3.22 -10.32 -5.98
N MET A 66 -4.31 -9.69 -6.42
CA MET A 66 -5.07 -8.80 -5.56
C MET A 66 -5.90 -9.62 -4.57
N VAL A 67 -5.86 -9.22 -3.29
CA VAL A 67 -6.69 -9.74 -2.21
C VAL A 67 -7.27 -8.56 -1.44
N LEU A 68 -8.30 -8.81 -0.63
CA LEU A 68 -8.86 -7.79 0.24
C LEU A 68 -8.38 -8.00 1.67
N LEU A 69 -7.78 -6.95 2.24
CA LEU A 69 -7.52 -6.90 3.67
C LEU A 69 -8.85 -6.86 4.44
N LYS A 70 -8.97 -7.74 5.42
CA LYS A 70 -10.18 -7.91 6.25
C LYS A 70 -9.97 -7.49 7.70
N GLY A 71 -8.74 -7.50 8.16
CA GLY A 71 -8.38 -7.07 9.51
C GLY A 71 -6.87 -6.92 9.68
N TYR A 72 -6.48 -6.27 10.75
CA TYR A 72 -5.10 -6.11 11.19
C TYR A 72 -5.08 -6.02 12.71
N GLY A 73 -3.96 -6.40 13.33
CA GLY A 73 -3.81 -6.41 14.78
C GLY A 73 -2.40 -6.79 15.21
N PRO A 74 -2.19 -7.12 16.51
CA PRO A 74 -0.87 -7.48 17.03
C PRO A 74 -0.27 -8.71 16.37
N ASP A 75 -1.12 -9.61 15.85
CA ASP A 75 -0.69 -10.84 15.14
C ASP A 75 -0.46 -10.63 13.63
N GLY A 76 -0.61 -9.39 13.14
CA GLY A 76 -0.39 -9.03 11.74
C GLY A 76 -1.69 -8.80 10.96
N PHE A 77 -1.65 -9.10 9.66
CA PHE A 77 -2.71 -8.79 8.69
C PHE A 77 -3.52 -10.03 8.31
N VAL A 78 -4.85 -9.85 8.17
CA VAL A 78 -5.80 -10.91 7.80
C VAL A 78 -6.42 -10.61 6.44
N PHE A 79 -6.39 -11.58 5.54
CA PHE A 79 -7.02 -11.53 4.21
C PHE A 79 -7.65 -12.88 3.86
N PHE A 80 -8.64 -12.87 2.96
CA PHE A 80 -9.24 -14.06 2.34
C PHE A 80 -9.09 -13.98 0.83
#